data_AF-A0A376D497-F1
#
_entry.id   AF-A0A376D497-F1
#
_cell.length_a   1.000
_cell.length_b   1.000
_cell.length_c   1.000
_cell.angle_alpha   90.00
_cell.angle_beta   90.00
_cell.angle_gamma   90.00
#
_symmetry.space_group_name_H-M   'P 1'
#
loop_
_entity.id
_entity.type
_entity.pdbx_description
1 polymer ?
#
loop_
_entity_poly.entity_id
_entity_poly.type
_entity_poly.pdbx_seq_one_letter_code
_entity_poly.pdbx_strand_id
1 'polypeptide(L)'
;MDADRLAELANTFASRATKLLDDCLPGPTVITGEAFNSELKRFSFQLSKPLQAQTSNAKPALLEASYAMCENSSGEHLAVASSSFKICYRQSKKRPPIVRFEYERDALNKPVSHFHFHSDSVALGLLLASTGQKDKAFQMRMEIARKQTLPNGN
;
A
#
# COMPACT_ATOMS: atom_id res chain seq x y z
N MET A 1 -6.40 -21.49 -18.63
CA MET A 1 -7.30 -21.83 -17.51
C MET A 1 -8.67 -21.19 -17.75
N ASP A 2 -9.76 -21.80 -17.26
CA ASP A 2 -11.09 -21.18 -17.34
C ASP A 2 -11.28 -20.09 -16.27
N ALA A 3 -12.36 -19.31 -16.39
CA ALA A 3 -12.64 -18.18 -15.51
C ALA A 3 -12.91 -18.60 -14.06
N ASP A 4 -13.61 -19.72 -13.87
CA ASP A 4 -14.01 -20.22 -12.55
C ASP A 4 -12.80 -20.68 -11.74
N ARG A 5 -11.89 -21.43 -12.38
CA ARG A 5 -10.64 -21.88 -11.78
C ARG A 5 -9.74 -20.69 -11.44
N LEU A 6 -9.69 -19.68 -12.30
CA LEU A 6 -8.92 -18.46 -12.03
C LEU A 6 -9.48 -17.71 -10.82
N ALA A 7 -10.80 -17.57 -10.71
CA ALA A 7 -11.46 -16.95 -9.57
C ALA A 7 -11.19 -17.73 -8.26
N GLU A 8 -11.26 -19.06 -8.30
CA GLU A 8 -10.95 -19.92 -7.15
C GLU A 8 -9.50 -19.72 -6.65
N LEU A 9 -8.53 -19.70 -7.57
CA LEU A 9 -7.12 -19.44 -7.23
C LEU A 9 -6.93 -18.03 -6.68
N ALA A 10 -7.60 -17.03 -7.27
CA ALA A 10 -7.54 -15.64 -6.81
C ALA A 10 -8.12 -15.48 -5.39
N ASN A 11 -9.25 -16.12 -5.09
CA ASN A 11 -9.86 -16.14 -3.77
C ASN A 11 -8.96 -16.85 -2.74
N THR A 12 -8.32 -17.95 -3.15
CA THR A 12 -7.33 -18.66 -2.33
C THR A 12 -6.13 -17.77 -2.02
N PHE A 13 -5.64 -17.03 -3.01
CA PHE A 13 -4.55 -16.08 -2.83
C PHE A 13 -4.94 -14.94 -1.88
N ALA A 14 -6.12 -14.32 -2.07
CA ALA A 14 -6.62 -13.26 -1.20
C ALA A 14 -6.79 -13.72 0.25
N SER A 15 -7.28 -14.95 0.46
CA SER A 15 -7.41 -15.57 1.78
C SER A 15 -6.06 -15.79 2.45
N ARG A 16 -5.06 -16.29 1.71
CA ARG A 16 -3.69 -16.48 2.22
C ARG A 16 -3.00 -15.16 2.55
N ALA A 17 -3.15 -14.15 1.69
CA ALA A 17 -2.60 -12.82 1.91
C ALA A 17 -3.21 -12.14 3.14
N THR A 18 -4.53 -12.27 3.32
CA THR A 18 -5.25 -11.81 4.52
C THR A 18 -4.74 -12.52 5.77
N LYS A 19 -4.67 -13.85 5.74
CA LYS A 19 -4.15 -14.65 6.86
C LYS A 19 -2.72 -14.26 7.23
N LEU A 20 -1.84 -14.04 6.24
CA LEU A 20 -0.47 -13.59 6.49
C LEU A 20 -0.45 -12.25 7.24
N LEU A 21 -1.27 -11.28 6.83
CA LEU A 21 -1.35 -10.00 7.54
C LEU A 21 -1.90 -10.17 8.97
N ASP A 22 -2.88 -11.05 9.17
CA ASP A 22 -3.48 -11.35 10.48
C ASP A 22 -2.52 -12.07 11.42
N ASP A 23 -1.69 -12.97 10.90
CA ASP A 23 -0.68 -13.68 11.69
C ASP A 23 0.50 -12.75 12.07
N CYS A 24 0.81 -11.74 11.26
CA CYS A 24 1.96 -10.85 11.48
C CYS A 24 1.64 -9.55 12.23
N LEU A 25 0.41 -9.05 12.19
CA LEU A 25 0.05 -7.73 12.70
C LEU A 25 -1.25 -7.77 13.50
N PRO A 26 -1.36 -7.02 14.62
CA PRO A 26 -2.58 -7.00 15.40
C PRO A 26 -3.72 -6.28 14.68
N GLY A 27 -4.96 -6.66 15.02
CA GLY A 27 -6.18 -6.05 14.50
C GLY A 27 -6.67 -6.67 13.19
N PRO A 28 -7.90 -6.31 12.75
CA PRO A 28 -8.52 -6.94 11.59
C PRO A 28 -7.92 -6.42 10.28
N THR A 29 -7.77 -7.33 9.32
CA THR A 29 -7.56 -7.00 7.91
C THR A 29 -8.91 -6.88 7.20
N VAL A 30 -9.08 -5.83 6.40
CA VAL A 30 -10.30 -5.61 5.60
C VAL A 30 -9.96 -5.80 4.12
N ILE A 31 -10.71 -6.66 3.43
CA ILE A 31 -10.71 -6.79 1.98
C ILE A 31 -11.70 -5.78 1.39
N THR A 32 -11.32 -5.12 0.30
CA THR A 32 -12.15 -4.18 -0.46
C THR A 32 -11.77 -4.22 -1.95
N GLY A 33 -12.64 -3.67 -2.80
CA GLY A 33 -12.32 -3.44 -4.21
C GLY A 33 -12.10 -4.73 -5.01
N GLU A 34 -12.74 -5.82 -4.59
CA GLU A 34 -12.75 -7.08 -5.34
C GLU A 34 -13.42 -6.85 -6.70
N ALA A 35 -12.69 -7.16 -7.76
CA ALA A 35 -13.18 -7.05 -9.12
C ALA A 35 -12.65 -8.22 -9.94
N PHE A 36 -13.54 -8.83 -10.72
CA PHE A 36 -13.20 -9.90 -11.65
C PHE A 36 -13.69 -9.53 -13.05
N ASN A 37 -12.80 -9.58 -14.03
CA ASN A 37 -13.12 -9.48 -15.44
C ASN A 37 -12.82 -10.84 -16.09
N SER A 38 -13.88 -11.55 -16.45
CA SER A 38 -13.81 -12.90 -17.04
C SER A 38 -13.24 -12.89 -18.46
N GLU A 39 -13.54 -11.85 -19.26
CA GLU A 39 -13.05 -11.72 -20.63
C GLU A 39 -11.54 -11.49 -20.67
N LEU A 40 -11.05 -10.57 -19.84
CA LEU A 40 -9.62 -10.25 -19.73
C LEU A 40 -8.89 -11.19 -18.78
N LYS A 41 -9.61 -12.10 -18.10
CA LYS A 41 -9.08 -13.00 -17.08
C LYS A 41 -8.22 -12.25 -16.05
N ARG A 42 -8.78 -11.17 -15.53
CA ARG A 42 -8.13 -10.30 -14.54
C ARG A 42 -8.92 -10.28 -13.25
N PHE A 43 -8.21 -10.39 -12.15
CA PHE A 43 -8.77 -10.25 -10.81
C PHE A 43 -7.99 -9.20 -10.04
N SER A 44 -8.66 -8.38 -9.25
CA SER A 44 -8.00 -7.45 -8.34
C SER A 44 -8.70 -7.35 -7.01
N PHE A 45 -7.93 -7.06 -5.96
CA PHE A 45 -8.46 -6.78 -4.63
C PHE A 45 -7.47 -5.90 -3.85
N GLN A 46 -7.95 -5.28 -2.77
CA GLN A 46 -7.14 -4.50 -1.84
C GLN A 46 -7.37 -4.95 -0.40
N LEU A 47 -6.27 -5.18 0.31
CA LEU A 47 -6.23 -5.37 1.76
C LEU A 47 -5.91 -4.05 2.45
N SER A 48 -6.61 -3.77 3.55
CA SER A 48 -6.36 -2.62 4.41
C SER A 48 -6.24 -3.05 5.86
N LYS A 49 -5.15 -2.66 6.52
CA LYS A 49 -4.87 -3.03 7.92
C LYS A 49 -4.40 -1.83 8.75
N PRO A 50 -5.16 -1.39 9.76
CA PRO A 50 -4.72 -0.34 10.67
C PRO A 50 -3.49 -0.76 11.46
N LEU A 51 -2.46 0.08 11.48
CA LEU A 51 -1.23 -0.16 12.22
C LEU A 51 -1.27 0.55 13.57
N GLN A 52 -1.02 -0.20 14.64
CA GLN A 52 -0.94 0.32 16.01
C GLN A 52 0.47 0.83 16.31
N ALA A 53 0.56 1.98 16.97
CA ALA A 53 1.83 2.47 17.48
C ALA A 53 2.24 1.66 18.71
N GLN A 54 3.53 1.32 18.85
CA GLN A 54 3.99 0.63 20.07
C GLN A 54 3.84 1.52 21.33
N THR A 55 3.95 2.84 21.15
CA THR A 55 3.93 3.85 22.21
C THR A 55 2.54 4.31 22.60
N SER A 56 1.48 3.90 21.89
CA SER A 56 0.11 4.30 22.19
C SER A 56 -0.93 3.35 21.60
N ASN A 57 -2.13 3.31 22.18
CA ASN A 57 -3.26 2.56 21.60
C ASN A 57 -3.83 3.22 20.32
N ALA A 58 -3.23 4.31 19.85
CA ALA A 58 -3.62 4.93 18.60
C ALA A 58 -3.26 4.01 17.42
N LYS A 59 -4.11 4.07 16.38
CA LYS A 59 -3.87 3.40 15.10
C LYS A 59 -3.66 4.47 14.01
N PRO A 60 -2.56 5.24 14.06
CA PRO A 60 -2.38 6.42 13.24
C PRO A 60 -2.01 6.10 11.79
N ALA A 61 -1.52 4.89 11.51
CA ALA A 61 -1.14 4.45 10.19
C ALA A 61 -2.08 3.37 9.64
N LEU A 62 -2.10 3.25 8.32
CA LEU A 62 -2.83 2.23 7.58
C LEU A 62 -1.86 1.57 6.60
N LEU A 63 -1.74 0.24 6.65
CA LEU A 63 -1.14 -0.55 5.59
C LEU A 63 -2.22 -0.83 4.54
N GLU A 64 -1.96 -0.46 3.29
CA GLU A 64 -2.80 -0.80 2.15
C GLU A 64 -1.98 -1.68 1.20
N ALA A 65 -2.46 -2.88 0.88
CA ALA A 65 -1.86 -3.80 -0.07
C ALA A 65 -2.84 -4.08 -1.21
N SER A 66 -2.52 -3.65 -2.42
CA SER A 66 -3.34 -3.86 -3.61
C SER A 66 -2.70 -4.92 -4.50
N TYR A 67 -3.52 -5.78 -5.09
CA TYR A 67 -3.09 -6.83 -6.01
C TYR A 67 -3.95 -6.79 -7.27
N ALA A 68 -3.32 -6.91 -8.43
CA ALA A 68 -3.95 -7.30 -9.67
C ALA A 68 -3.28 -8.58 -10.18
N MET A 69 -4.08 -9.53 -10.60
CA MET A 69 -3.67 -10.88 -10.96
C MET A 69 -4.22 -11.25 -12.33
N CYS A 70 -3.49 -12.09 -13.03
CA CYS A 70 -3.80 -12.62 -14.34
C CYS A 70 -3.29 -14.05 -14.46
N GLU A 71 -3.52 -14.68 -15.61
CA GLU A 71 -2.82 -15.91 -15.97
C GLU A 71 -1.30 -15.65 -16.12
N ASN A 72 -0.50 -16.67 -15.84
CA ASN A 72 0.92 -16.68 -16.21
C ASN A 72 1.10 -16.86 -17.74
N SER A 73 2.33 -16.81 -18.22
CA SER A 73 2.63 -16.95 -19.66
C SER A 73 2.23 -18.30 -20.26
N SER A 74 2.15 -19.37 -19.46
CA SER A 74 1.65 -20.67 -19.93
C SER A 74 0.12 -20.80 -19.91
N GLY A 75 -0.60 -19.88 -19.26
CA GLY A 75 -2.05 -19.96 -19.11
C GLY A 75 -2.52 -20.99 -18.06
N GLU A 76 -1.61 -21.57 -17.28
CA GLU A 76 -1.91 -22.68 -16.36
C GLU A 76 -1.93 -22.27 -14.88
N HIS A 77 -1.36 -21.12 -14.55
CA HIS A 77 -1.24 -20.65 -13.17
C HIS A 77 -1.70 -19.21 -13.01
N LEU A 78 -2.14 -18.89 -11.79
CA LEU A 78 -2.35 -17.51 -11.36
C LEU A 78 -0.99 -16.82 -11.17
N ALA A 79 -0.87 -15.59 -11.63
CA ALA A 79 0.32 -14.80 -11.42
C ALA A 79 -0.03 -13.32 -11.15
N VAL A 80 0.80 -12.64 -10.35
CA VAL A 80 0.59 -11.23 -9.98
C VAL A 80 1.00 -10.32 -11.15
N ALA A 81 0.04 -9.61 -11.74
CA ALA A 81 0.29 -8.62 -12.79
C ALA A 81 0.91 -7.35 -12.20
N SER A 82 0.33 -6.88 -11.10
CA SER A 82 0.87 -5.78 -10.31
C SER A 82 0.52 -5.91 -8.84
N SER A 83 1.34 -5.33 -7.98
CA SER A 83 1.05 -5.19 -6.56
C SER A 83 1.61 -3.89 -6.01
N SER A 84 0.94 -3.31 -5.01
CA SER A 84 1.46 -2.14 -4.31
C SER A 84 1.21 -2.27 -2.80
N PHE A 85 2.22 -1.89 -2.01
CA PHE A 85 2.15 -1.87 -0.55
C PHE A 85 2.45 -0.46 -0.07
N LYS A 86 1.52 0.15 0.65
CA LYS A 86 1.59 1.55 1.08
C LYS A 86 1.41 1.64 2.58
N ILE A 87 2.19 2.51 3.22
CA ILE A 87 1.87 2.98 4.58
C ILE A 87 1.39 4.42 4.46
N CYS A 88 0.17 4.66 4.94
CA CYS A 88 -0.51 5.94 4.86
C CYS A 88 -0.84 6.48 6.26
N TYR A 89 -0.89 7.80 6.43
CA TYR A 89 -1.47 8.40 7.64
C TYR A 89 -3.00 8.27 7.60
N ARG A 90 -3.57 7.51 8.53
CA ARG A 90 -4.96 7.02 8.49
C ARG A 90 -5.99 8.15 8.56
N GLN A 91 -5.71 9.21 9.30
CA GLN A 91 -6.68 10.30 9.53
C GLN A 91 -6.73 11.32 8.38
N SER A 92 -5.84 11.22 7.39
CA SER A 92 -5.91 12.10 6.21
C SER A 92 -7.04 11.64 5.29
N LYS A 93 -7.87 12.56 4.80
CA LYS A 93 -8.91 12.25 3.79
C LYS A 93 -8.31 11.70 2.49
N LYS A 94 -7.17 12.24 2.05
CA LYS A 94 -6.49 11.86 0.81
C LYS A 94 -5.48 10.71 0.97
N ARG A 95 -5.12 10.35 2.21
CA ARG A 95 -4.15 9.28 2.57
C ARG A 95 -2.92 9.20 1.63
N PRO A 96 -2.12 10.27 1.49
CA PRO A 96 -0.92 10.19 0.68
C PRO A 96 0.04 9.14 1.29
N PRO A 97 0.66 8.28 0.46
CA PRO A 97 1.58 7.26 0.96
C PRO A 97 2.83 7.93 1.52
N ILE A 98 3.23 7.54 2.72
CA ILE A 98 4.52 7.93 3.32
C ILE A 98 5.63 7.11 2.66
N VAL A 99 5.40 5.80 2.60
CA VAL A 99 6.24 4.84 1.91
C VAL A 99 5.37 3.97 1.03
N ARG A 100 5.90 3.61 -0.15
CA ARG A 100 5.22 2.74 -1.10
C ARG A 100 6.20 1.85 -1.82
N PHE A 101 5.92 0.56 -1.85
CA PHE A 101 6.53 -0.40 -2.76
C PHE A 101 5.55 -0.67 -3.90
N GLU A 102 6.05 -0.71 -5.14
CA GLU A 102 5.27 -1.09 -6.30
C GLU A 102 5.98 -2.18 -7.10
N TYR A 103 5.18 -3.06 -7.69
CA TYR A 103 5.59 -4.07 -8.64
C TYR A 103 4.60 -4.08 -9.81
N GLU A 104 5.11 -4.11 -11.03
CA GLU A 104 4.34 -4.21 -12.26
C GLU A 104 5.12 -5.05 -13.27
N ARG A 105 4.60 -6.24 -13.59
CA ARG A 105 5.29 -7.27 -14.39
C ARG A 105 5.73 -6.75 -15.75
N ASP A 106 4.84 -6.02 -16.43
CA ASP A 106 4.98 -5.59 -17.82
C ASP A 106 5.30 -4.10 -17.92
N ALA A 107 6.02 -3.54 -16.94
CA ALA A 107 6.38 -2.12 -16.91
C ALA A 107 7.30 -1.74 -18.09
N LEU A 108 6.90 -0.73 -18.86
CA LEU A 108 7.66 -0.27 -20.05
C LEU A 108 8.54 0.95 -19.81
N ASN A 109 8.14 1.83 -18.89
CA ASN A 109 8.74 3.16 -18.70
C ASN A 109 9.29 3.41 -17.29
N LYS A 110 9.33 2.36 -16.46
CA LYS A 110 9.82 2.39 -15.08
C LYS A 110 10.35 1.01 -14.69
N PRO A 111 11.19 0.91 -13.65
CA PRO A 111 11.58 -0.39 -13.11
C PRO A 111 10.37 -1.22 -12.70
N VAL A 112 10.40 -2.51 -13.06
CA VAL A 112 9.39 -3.53 -12.73
C VAL A 112 9.07 -3.55 -11.24
N SER A 113 10.05 -3.27 -10.38
CA SER A 113 9.85 -3.07 -8.96
C SER A 113 10.62 -1.86 -8.48
N HIS A 114 10.00 -1.03 -7.66
CA HIS A 114 10.63 0.16 -7.09
C HIS A 114 9.96 0.59 -5.77
N PHE A 115 10.72 1.37 -5.00
CA PHE A 115 10.33 1.84 -3.68
C PHE A 115 10.37 3.37 -3.63
N HIS A 116 9.27 3.97 -3.22
CA HIS A 116 9.14 5.41 -3.06
C HIS A 116 9.04 5.75 -1.57
N PHE A 117 9.87 6.68 -1.13
CA PHE A 117 9.81 7.25 0.20
C PHE A 117 9.66 8.76 0.11
N HIS A 118 8.58 9.29 0.69
CA HIS A 118 8.34 10.73 0.75
C HIS A 118 8.89 11.25 2.08
N SER A 119 10.19 11.56 2.09
CA SER A 119 10.88 12.04 3.30
C SER A 119 10.23 13.31 3.85
N ASP A 120 9.84 14.24 2.98
CA ASP A 120 9.31 15.54 3.37
C ASP A 120 7.78 15.55 3.28
N SER A 121 7.15 14.68 4.06
CA SER A 121 5.71 14.46 4.00
C SER A 121 5.01 15.04 5.22
N VAL A 122 4.00 15.88 4.99
CA VAL A 122 3.07 16.33 6.04
C VAL A 122 2.43 15.12 6.73
N ALA A 123 2.11 14.06 5.99
CA ALA A 123 1.57 12.83 6.56
C ALA A 123 2.58 12.12 7.47
N LEU A 124 3.87 12.13 7.14
CA LEU A 124 4.92 11.59 8.00
C LEU A 124 5.07 12.41 9.27
N GLY A 125 5.07 13.75 9.18
CA GLY A 125 5.10 14.62 10.35
C GLY A 125 3.90 14.41 11.29
N LEU A 126 2.70 14.25 10.74
CA LEU A 126 1.49 13.92 11.52
C LEU A 126 1.58 12.54 12.16
N LEU A 127 2.09 11.54 11.43
CA LEU A 127 2.33 10.21 11.96
C LEU A 127 3.32 10.25 13.14
N LEU A 128 4.46 10.93 13.00
CA LEU A 128 5.45 11.10 14.06
C LEU A 128 4.85 11.77 15.31
N ALA A 129 4.09 12.86 15.13
CA ALA A 129 3.42 13.53 16.24
C ALA A 129 2.43 12.60 16.97
N SER A 130 1.64 11.83 16.21
CA SER A 130 0.66 10.88 16.76
C SER A 130 1.26 9.68 17.50
N THR A 131 2.55 9.40 17.26
CA THR A 131 3.30 8.33 17.94
C THR A 131 4.19 8.84 19.08
N GLY A 132 4.06 10.13 19.45
CA GLY A 132 4.81 10.74 20.54
C GLY A 132 6.19 11.28 20.15
N GLN A 133 6.61 11.18 18.88
CA GLN A 133 7.89 11.68 18.39
C GLN A 133 7.80 13.17 18.03
N LYS A 134 7.43 14.00 19.00
CA LYS A 134 7.12 15.43 18.81
C LYS A 134 8.30 16.23 18.25
N ASP A 135 9.51 15.99 18.76
CA ASP A 135 10.71 16.72 18.31
C ASP A 135 11.02 16.46 16.83
N LYS A 136 10.93 15.20 16.40
CA LYS A 136 11.10 14.82 14.99
C LYS A 136 9.97 15.39 14.12
N ALA A 137 8.74 15.39 14.61
CA ALA A 137 7.61 15.98 13.91
C ALA A 137 7.77 17.51 13.72
N PHE A 138 8.34 18.18 14.72
CA PHE A 138 8.64 19.61 14.65
C PHE A 138 9.75 19.89 13.62
N GLN A 139 10.86 19.15 13.67
CA GLN A 139 11.96 19.24 12.69
C GLN A 139 11.44 19.05 11.25
N MET A 140 10.62 18.04 11.02
CA MET A 140 9.98 17.77 9.73
C MET A 140 9.18 18.97 9.21
N ARG A 141 8.37 19.61 10.07
CA ARG A 141 7.57 20.79 9.69
C ARG A 141 8.45 21.97 9.32
N MET A 142 9.53 22.19 10.07
CA MET A 142 10.49 23.26 9.79
C MET A 142 11.18 23.04 8.43
N GLU A 143 11.54 21.81 8.11
CA GLU A 143 12.18 21.48 6.84
C GLU A 143 11.23 21.66 5.64
N ILE A 144 9.98 21.24 5.77
CA ILE A 144 8.93 21.49 4.76
C ILE A 144 8.72 23.00 4.56
N ALA A 145 8.60 23.77 5.65
CA ALA A 145 8.41 25.22 5.58
C ALA A 145 9.61 25.91 4.90
N ARG A 146 10.83 25.51 5.25
CA ARG A 146 12.06 26.05 4.64
C ARG A 146 12.08 25.86 3.12
N LYS A 147 11.69 24.68 2.62
CA LYS A 147 11.66 24.39 1.18
C LYS A 147 10.58 25.17 0.43
N GLN A 148 9.45 25.49 1.08
CA GLN A 148 8.38 26.29 0.49
C GLN A 148 8.71 27.79 0.43
N THR A 149 9.58 28.28 1.32
CA THR A 149 10.03 29.68 1.34
C THR A 149 11.23 29.96 0.45
N LEU A 150 11.86 28.94 -0.14
CA LEU A 150 12.91 29.15 -1.13
C LEU A 150 12.26 29.63 -2.44
N PRO A 151 12.67 30.78 -3.01
CA PRO A 151 12.20 31.16 -4.33
C PRO A 151 12.57 30.05 -5.31
N ASN A 152 11.63 29.68 -6.20
CA ASN A 152 11.90 28.79 -7.32
C ASN A 152 13.07 29.40 -8.11
N GLY A 153 14.29 28.88 -7.90
CA GLY A 153 15.46 29.26 -8.67
C GLY A 153 15.30 28.73 -10.09
N ASN A 154 15.42 29.65 -11.06
CA ASN A 154 15.50 29.39 -12.49
C ASN A 154 16.52 28.30 -12.85
#